data_AF-A0A971XH30-F1
#
_entry.id   AF-A0A971XH30-F1
#
_cell.length_a   1.000
_cell.length_b   1.000
_cell.length_c   1.000
_cell.angle_alpha   90.00
_cell.angle_beta   90.00
_cell.angle_gamma   90.00
#
_symmetry.space_group_name_H-M   'P 1'
#
loop_
_entity.id
_entity.type
_entity.pdbx_description
1 polymer ?
#
loop_
_entity_poly.entity_id
_entity_poly.type
_entity_poly.pdbx_seq_one_letter_code
_entity_poly.pdbx_strand_id
1 'polypeptide(L)'
;MKQLVNNLVEYLSMGKQEHLAFLDGLFYLLKQKDADVVDYQGLKAQSVSPQCPKCESINIIKNGHQQGQQLYQCKECGKNFRVTTGTFVYNLHKKELMLDYILC
;
A
#
# COMPACT_ATOMS: atom_id res chain seq x y z
N MET A 1 -7.66 36.82 3.47
CA MET A 1 -8.38 35.61 3.02
C MET A 1 -7.77 34.96 1.78
N LYS A 2 -7.62 35.66 0.63
CA LYS A 2 -7.06 35.03 -0.60
C LYS A 2 -5.65 34.43 -0.43
N GLN A 3 -4.72 35.12 0.25
CA GLN A 3 -3.39 34.56 0.56
C GLN A 3 -3.46 33.34 1.48
N LEU A 4 -4.38 33.34 2.44
CA LEU A 4 -4.55 32.24 3.39
C LEU A 4 -5.10 30.98 2.69
N VAL A 5 -6.02 31.16 1.74
CA VAL A 5 -6.55 30.08 0.89
C VAL A 5 -5.48 29.56 -0.09
N ASN A 6 -4.68 30.45 -0.70
CA ASN A 6 -3.60 30.04 -1.60
C ASN A 6 -2.52 29.23 -0.87
N ASN A 7 -2.09 29.69 0.31
CA ASN A 7 -1.13 28.96 1.14
C ASN A 7 -1.69 27.60 1.60
N LEU A 8 -3.00 27.51 1.84
CA LEU A 8 -3.66 26.24 2.17
C LEU A 8 -3.66 25.28 0.98
N VAL A 9 -3.93 25.78 -0.23
CA VAL A 9 -3.87 24.97 -1.46
C VAL A 9 -2.45 24.49 -1.70
N GLU A 10 -1.44 25.34 -1.52
CA GLU A 10 -0.02 24.98 -1.64
C GLU A 10 0.36 23.92 -0.60
N TYR A 11 0.01 24.11 0.67
CA TYR A 11 0.27 23.15 1.76
C TYR A 11 -0.45 21.80 1.56
N LEU A 12 -1.71 21.81 1.14
CA LEU A 12 -2.46 20.59 0.80
C LEU A 12 -1.90 19.92 -0.47
N SER A 13 -1.33 20.71 -1.39
CA SER A 13 -0.68 20.21 -2.61
C SER A 13 0.72 19.66 -2.33
N MET A 14 1.42 20.13 -1.29
CA MET A 14 2.74 19.61 -0.90
C MET A 14 2.66 18.13 -0.51
N GLY A 15 1.68 17.72 0.31
CA GLY A 15 1.47 16.31 0.64
C GLY A 15 1.11 15.46 -0.60
N LYS A 16 0.44 16.06 -1.59
CA LYS A 16 0.17 15.40 -2.88
C LYS A 16 1.43 15.28 -3.74
N GLN A 17 2.28 16.30 -3.78
CA GLN A 17 3.54 16.30 -4.55
C GLN A 17 4.55 15.30 -3.98
N GLU A 18 4.70 15.25 -2.65
CA GLU A 18 5.56 14.26 -1.99
C GLU A 18 5.06 12.84 -2.26
N HIS A 19 3.75 12.61 -2.21
CA HIS A 19 3.16 11.32 -2.55
C HIS A 19 3.39 10.95 -4.02
N LEU A 20 3.20 11.88 -4.96
CA LEU A 20 3.48 11.66 -6.38
C LEU A 20 4.96 11.35 -6.62
N ALA A 21 5.88 12.11 -6.02
CA ALA A 21 7.31 11.86 -6.11
C ALA A 21 7.70 10.47 -5.56
N PHE A 22 7.05 10.04 -4.46
CA PHE A 22 7.21 8.70 -3.93
C PHE A 22 6.71 7.63 -4.91
N LEU A 23 5.54 7.80 -5.50
CA LEU A 23 4.97 6.86 -6.47
C LEU A 23 5.83 6.76 -7.73
N ASP A 24 6.32 7.89 -8.25
CA ASP A 24 7.26 7.92 -9.38
C ASP A 24 8.55 7.14 -9.04
N GLY A 25 9.14 7.42 -7.88
CA GLY A 25 10.33 6.70 -7.40
C GLY A 25 10.10 5.21 -7.26
N LEU A 26 8.94 4.81 -6.71
CA LEU A 26 8.53 3.41 -6.59
C LEU A 26 8.38 2.76 -7.97
N PHE A 27 7.74 3.43 -8.92
CA PHE A 27 7.57 2.93 -10.30
C PHE A 27 8.93 2.67 -10.96
N TYR A 28 9.86 3.64 -10.92
CA TYR A 28 11.18 3.47 -11.54
C TYR A 28 11.98 2.35 -10.87
N LEU A 29 11.93 2.23 -9.55
CA LEU A 29 12.61 1.17 -8.81
C LEU A 29 12.10 -0.22 -9.21
N LEU A 30 10.78 -0.40 -9.24
CA LEU A 30 10.16 -1.68 -9.62
C LEU A 30 10.47 -2.02 -11.07
N LYS A 31 10.40 -1.05 -11.98
CA LYS A 31 10.74 -1.21 -13.39
C LYS A 31 12.22 -1.59 -13.60
N GLN A 32 13.15 -0.96 -12.88
CA GLN A 32 14.57 -1.28 -12.98
C GLN A 32 14.89 -2.70 -12.51
N LYS A 33 14.16 -3.19 -11.50
CA LYS A 33 14.33 -4.54 -10.95
C LYS A 33 13.58 -5.62 -11.75
N ASP A 34 12.87 -5.24 -12.81
CA ASP A 34 11.95 -6.12 -13.54
C ASP A 34 10.97 -6.84 -12.59
N ALA A 35 10.51 -6.12 -11.56
CA ALA A 35 9.73 -6.68 -10.48
C ALA A 35 8.24 -6.76 -10.85
N ASP A 36 7.63 -7.90 -10.58
CA ASP A 36 6.21 -8.13 -10.82
C ASP A 36 5.37 -8.06 -9.52
N VAL A 37 4.08 -8.41 -9.64
CA VAL A 37 3.16 -8.39 -8.49
C VAL A 37 3.55 -9.36 -7.38
N VAL A 38 4.17 -10.49 -7.74
CA VAL A 38 4.62 -11.52 -6.80
C VAL A 38 5.84 -11.00 -6.04
N ASP A 39 6.77 -10.34 -6.73
CA ASP A 39 7.95 -9.72 -6.10
C ASP A 39 7.54 -8.66 -5.08
N TYR A 40 6.63 -7.75 -5.46
CA TYR A 40 6.13 -6.73 -4.53
C TYR A 40 5.44 -7.34 -3.31
N GLN A 41 4.62 -8.38 -3.52
CA GLN A 41 3.96 -9.09 -2.42
C GLN A 41 4.97 -9.73 -1.47
N GLY A 42 6.03 -10.35 -2.01
CA GLY A 42 7.11 -10.92 -1.24
C GLY A 42 7.88 -9.88 -0.43
N LEU A 43 8.24 -8.75 -1.05
CA LEU A 43 8.92 -7.63 -0.39
C LEU A 43 8.06 -7.03 0.73
N LYS A 44 6.76 -6.82 0.45
CA LYS A 44 5.83 -6.26 1.44
C LYS A 44 5.69 -7.19 2.65
N ALA A 45 5.62 -8.50 2.43
CA ALA A 45 5.60 -9.52 3.49
C ALA A 45 6.86 -9.53 4.37
N GLN A 46 8.00 -9.06 3.85
CA GLN A 46 9.28 -9.02 4.56
C GLN A 46 9.52 -7.69 5.29
N SER A 47 8.89 -6.60 4.85
CA SER A 47 9.23 -5.24 5.30
C SER A 47 8.89 -4.90 6.76
N VAL A 48 7.67 -5.22 7.22
CA VAL A 48 7.19 -4.81 8.55
C VAL A 48 6.13 -5.80 9.06
N SER A 49 6.05 -5.97 10.38
CA SER A 49 4.93 -6.65 11.02
C SER A 49 3.59 -6.01 10.58
N PRO A 50 2.60 -6.82 10.19
CA PRO A 50 1.32 -6.30 9.72
C PRO A 50 0.62 -5.50 10.81
N GLN A 51 0.01 -4.38 10.41
CA GLN A 51 -0.87 -3.57 11.25
C GLN A 51 -2.30 -3.70 10.75
N CYS A 52 -3.27 -3.60 11.66
CA CYS A 52 -4.67 -3.69 11.30
C CYS A 52 -5.07 -2.51 10.40
N PRO A 53 -5.58 -2.73 9.17
CA PRO A 53 -5.99 -1.65 8.26
C PRO A 53 -7.38 -1.06 8.62
N LYS A 54 -7.84 -1.22 9.86
CA LYS A 54 -9.11 -0.66 10.35
C LYS A 54 -8.94 0.12 11.64
N CYS A 55 -8.11 -0.37 12.56
CA CYS A 55 -7.89 0.25 13.86
C CYS A 55 -6.41 0.45 14.20
N GLU A 56 -5.51 0.20 13.23
CA GLU A 56 -4.05 0.41 13.34
C GLU A 56 -3.33 -0.38 14.43
N SER A 57 -4.05 -1.23 15.17
CA SER A 57 -3.46 -2.11 16.17
C SER A 57 -2.39 -3.03 15.57
N ILE A 58 -1.29 -3.17 16.32
CA ILE A 58 -0.19 -4.10 16.07
C ILE A 58 -0.46 -5.51 16.62
N ASN A 59 -1.57 -5.71 17.36
CA ASN A 59 -1.90 -6.99 17.98
C ASN A 59 -2.54 -7.95 16.97
N ILE A 60 -1.71 -8.54 16.13
CA ILE A 60 -2.10 -9.33 14.95
C ILE A 60 -1.70 -10.81 15.12
N ILE A 61 -2.59 -11.71 14.72
CA ILE A 61 -2.32 -13.15 14.61
C ILE A 61 -2.39 -13.64 13.18
N LYS A 62 -1.69 -14.76 12.91
CA LYS A 62 -1.83 -15.53 11.68
C LYS A 62 -3.11 -16.38 11.78
N ASN A 63 -4.06 -16.15 10.87
CA ASN A 63 -5.37 -16.81 10.82
C ASN A 63 -5.49 -17.71 9.57
N GLY A 64 -4.53 -18.61 9.38
CA GLY A 64 -4.51 -19.53 8.25
C GLY A 64 -4.12 -18.88 6.92
N HIS A 65 -4.44 -19.55 5.81
CA HIS A 65 -4.12 -19.09 4.46
C HIS A 65 -5.38 -19.12 3.58
N GLN A 66 -5.46 -18.19 2.63
CA GLN A 66 -6.52 -18.16 1.62
C GLN A 66 -5.88 -17.91 0.26
N GLN A 67 -6.16 -18.77 -0.73
CA GLN A 67 -5.58 -18.68 -2.08
C GLN A 67 -4.04 -18.61 -2.05
N GLY A 68 -3.40 -19.38 -1.17
CA GLY A 68 -1.95 -19.41 -0.99
C GLY A 68 -1.35 -18.22 -0.24
N GLN A 69 -2.13 -17.20 0.12
CA GLN A 69 -1.67 -16.03 0.86
C GLN A 69 -1.98 -16.15 2.34
N GLN A 70 -1.06 -15.69 3.19
CA GLN A 70 -1.26 -15.61 4.63
C GLN A 70 -2.42 -14.65 4.95
N LEU A 71 -3.41 -15.15 5.70
CA LEU A 71 -4.48 -14.35 6.27
C LEU A 71 -4.11 -13.95 7.69
N TYR A 72 -4.34 -12.69 8.04
CA TYR A 72 -4.10 -12.12 9.36
C TYR A 72 -5.41 -11.71 10.00
N GLN A 73 -5.47 -11.77 11.34
CA GLN A 73 -6.60 -11.28 12.11
C GLN A 73 -6.13 -10.33 13.21
N CYS A 74 -6.82 -9.19 13.33
CA CYS A 74 -6.60 -8.26 14.44
C CYS A 74 -7.33 -8.76 15.69
N LYS A 75 -6.62 -8.84 16.83
CA LYS A 75 -7.23 -9.23 18.11
C LYS A 75 -8.14 -8.15 18.70
N GLU A 76 -7.90 -6.88 18.38
CA GLU A 76 -8.67 -5.76 18.95
C GLU A 76 -10.04 -5.59 18.27
N CYS A 77 -10.09 -5.64 16.93
CA CYS A 77 -11.33 -5.37 16.19
C CYS A 77 -11.87 -6.57 15.40
N GLY A 78 -11.19 -7.73 15.44
CA GLY A 78 -11.59 -8.97 14.77
C GLY A 78 -11.42 -8.98 13.25
N LYS A 79 -10.97 -7.89 12.61
CA LYS A 79 -10.84 -7.79 11.15
C LYS A 79 -9.83 -8.80 10.61
N ASN A 80 -10.23 -9.53 9.56
CA ASN A 80 -9.35 -10.33 8.73
C ASN A 80 -8.78 -9.49 7.57
N PHE A 81 -7.50 -9.64 7.27
CA PHE A 81 -6.82 -8.92 6.20
C PHE A 81 -5.58 -9.67 5.70
N ARG A 82 -5.09 -9.31 4.52
CA ARG A 82 -3.83 -9.83 3.95
C ARG A 82 -2.75 -8.76 4.05
N VAL A 83 -1.50 -9.14 3.86
CA VAL A 83 -0.38 -8.17 3.85
C VAL A 83 -0.53 -7.10 2.77
N THR A 84 -1.23 -7.43 1.68
CA THR A 84 -1.53 -6.52 0.58
C THR A 84 -2.75 -5.64 0.84
N THR A 85 -3.55 -5.88 1.87
CA THR A 85 -4.77 -5.09 2.11
C THR A 85 -4.43 -3.61 2.28
N GLY A 86 -5.06 -2.76 1.46
CA GLY A 86 -4.81 -1.31 1.43
C GLY A 86 -3.63 -0.87 0.55
N THR A 87 -3.02 -1.78 -0.22
CA THR A 87 -2.00 -1.45 -1.24
C THR A 87 -2.61 -1.43 -2.64
N PHE A 88 -1.93 -0.83 -3.62
CA PHE A 88 -2.38 -0.76 -5.02
C PHE A 88 -2.46 -2.15 -5.71
N VAL A 89 -1.79 -3.16 -5.16
CA VAL A 89 -1.89 -4.55 -5.64
C VAL A 89 -3.06 -5.33 -5.01
N TYR A 90 -3.78 -4.73 -4.06
CA TYR A 90 -4.94 -5.37 -3.45
C TYR A 90 -6.09 -5.49 -4.47
N ASN A 91 -6.58 -6.70 -4.68
CA ASN A 91 -7.61 -7.02 -5.70
C ASN A 91 -7.20 -6.69 -7.16
N LEU A 92 -5.91 -6.64 -7.46
CA LEU A 92 -5.45 -6.47 -8.83
C LEU A 92 -5.79 -7.71 -9.68
N HIS A 93 -6.72 -7.56 -10.63
CA HIS A 93 -7.12 -8.64 -11.55
C HIS A 93 -6.16 -8.78 -12.74
N LYS A 94 -5.65 -7.66 -13.23
CA LYS A 94 -4.71 -7.58 -14.36
C LYS A 94 -3.30 -7.34 -13.83
N LYS A 95 -2.61 -8.42 -13.49
CA LYS A 95 -1.27 -8.37 -12.87
C LYS A 95 -0.25 -7.69 -13.77
N GLU A 96 -0.40 -7.86 -15.08
CA GLU A 96 0.43 -7.25 -16.11
C GLU A 96 0.37 -5.71 -16.12
N LEU A 97 -0.72 -5.12 -15.59
CA LEU A 97 -0.90 -3.67 -15.51
C LEU A 97 -0.46 -3.10 -14.15
N MET A 98 0.18 -3.90 -13.28
CA MET A 98 0.56 -3.47 -11.93
C MET A 98 1.26 -2.10 -11.91
N LEU A 99 2.22 -1.89 -12.81
CA LEU A 99 2.99 -0.65 -12.87
C LEU A 99 2.13 0.53 -13.33
N ASP A 100 1.15 0.31 -14.21
CA ASP A 100 0.24 1.37 -14.68
C ASP A 100 -0.64 1.90 -13.54
N TYR A 101 -1.01 1.03 -12.59
CA TYR A 101 -1.77 1.43 -11.40
C TYR A 101 -0.98 2.28 -10.40
N ILE A 102 0.35 2.35 -10.51
CA ILE A 102 1.17 3.22 -9.65
C ILE A 102 1.11 4.68 -10.13
N LEU A 103 0.91 4.89 -11.44
CA LEU A 103 0.93 6.20 -12.08
C LEU A 103 -0.46 6.88 -12.18
N CYS A 104 -1.53 6.19 -11.79
CA CYS A 104 -2.90 6.70 -11.75
C CYS A 104 -3.26 7.35 -10.41
#